data_AF-A0A8J9X5L6-F1
#
_entry.id   AF-A0A8J9X5L6-F1
#
_cell.length_a   1.000
_cell.length_b   1.000
_cell.length_c   1.000
_cell.angle_alpha   90.00
_cell.angle_beta   90.00
_cell.angle_gamma   90.00
#
_symmetry.space_group_name_H-M   'P 1'
#
loop_
_entity.id
_entity.type
_entity.pdbx_description
1 polymer ?
#
loop_
_entity_poly.entity_id
_entity_poly.type
_entity_poly.pdbx_seq_one_letter_code
_entity_poly.pdbx_strand_id
1 'polypeptide(L)'
;MALFPKVTVTIVTFVIALAWGFNDAVAQTVACPQAEGLTGYTTIASINNDMRAELARISDGEKLPEDSYTYTLCPQTIFDVSNEPLQPILSDVSFACGSNGEANDSCVLFGGSQQVLIVDSLLNSYPLERITFSGLTFSGFNQNSESRGTAIAAFASKPTSAIFRDALFR
;
A
#
# COMPACT_ATOMS: atom_id res chain seq x y z
N MET A 1 70.05 11.35 13.60
CA MET A 1 69.10 10.21 13.58
C MET A 1 68.03 10.47 14.62
N ALA A 2 66.82 10.87 14.20
CA ALA A 2 65.71 11.16 15.11
C ALA A 2 64.79 9.94 15.18
N LEU A 3 64.55 9.44 16.40
CA LEU A 3 63.64 8.35 16.70
C LEU A 3 62.21 8.90 16.85
N PHE A 4 61.30 8.49 15.97
CA PHE A 4 59.86 8.72 16.16
C PHE A 4 59.24 7.52 16.89
N PRO A 5 58.46 7.74 17.97
CA PRO A 5 57.76 6.65 18.64
C PRO A 5 56.58 6.16 17.78
N LYS A 6 56.47 4.84 17.63
CA LYS A 6 55.29 4.19 17.04
C LYS A 6 54.14 4.28 18.05
N VAL A 7 53.09 5.00 17.69
CA VAL A 7 51.82 5.01 18.42
C VAL A 7 50.94 3.90 17.83
N THR A 8 50.56 2.93 18.65
CA THR A 8 49.64 1.86 18.28
C THR A 8 48.25 2.23 18.78
N VAL A 9 47.29 2.40 17.86
CA VAL A 9 45.90 2.70 18.19
C VAL A 9 45.12 1.38 18.18
N THR A 10 44.65 0.95 19.35
CA THR A 10 43.77 -0.21 19.50
C THR A 10 42.33 0.27 19.48
N ILE A 11 41.60 -0.06 18.42
CA ILE A 11 40.17 0.23 18.31
C ILE A 11 39.41 -0.91 19.01
N VAL A 12 38.70 -0.58 20.09
CA VAL A 12 37.81 -1.52 20.81
C VAL A 12 36.41 -1.31 20.28
N THR A 13 35.91 -2.22 19.44
CA THR A 13 34.53 -2.23 18.97
C THR A 13 33.64 -2.91 20.01
N PHE A 14 32.79 -2.13 20.68
CA PHE A 14 31.67 -2.65 21.48
C PHE A 14 30.51 -2.99 20.53
N VAL A 15 30.21 -4.28 20.37
CA VAL A 15 28.98 -4.73 19.72
C VAL A 15 27.89 -4.75 20.79
N ILE A 16 27.08 -3.70 20.86
CA ILE A 16 25.88 -3.68 21.68
C ILE A 16 24.78 -4.37 20.87
N ALA A 17 24.48 -5.63 21.20
CA ALA A 17 23.29 -6.31 20.69
C ALA A 17 22.06 -5.70 21.37
N LEU A 18 21.48 -4.66 20.75
CA LEU A 18 20.14 -4.20 21.09
C LEU A 18 19.16 -5.30 20.67
N ALA A 19 18.45 -5.88 21.62
CA ALA A 19 17.31 -6.75 21.33
C ALA A 19 16.18 -5.85 20.81
N TRP A 20 16.06 -5.75 19.49
CA TRP A 20 14.94 -5.10 18.84
C TRP A 20 13.73 -6.00 19.05
N GLY A 21 12.82 -5.59 19.94
CA GLY A 21 11.46 -6.10 19.90
C GLY A 21 10.87 -5.65 18.58
N PHE A 22 10.78 -6.56 17.62
CA PHE A 22 10.05 -6.33 16.38
C PHE A 22 8.60 -6.08 16.76
N ASN A 23 8.21 -4.81 16.84
CA ASN A 23 6.81 -4.44 16.69
C ASN A 23 6.50 -4.67 15.21
N ASP A 24 6.29 -5.94 14.84
CA ASP A 24 5.65 -6.26 13.58
C ASP A 24 4.32 -5.51 13.61
N ALA A 25 4.22 -4.42 12.86
CA ALA A 25 2.97 -3.69 12.76
C ALA A 25 1.92 -4.72 12.37
N VAL A 26 0.94 -4.89 13.25
CA VAL A 26 -0.08 -5.91 13.09
C VAL A 26 -0.79 -5.59 11.79
N ALA A 27 -0.55 -6.40 10.76
CA ALA A 27 -1.28 -6.30 9.51
C ALA A 27 -2.77 -6.27 9.86
N GLN A 28 -3.49 -5.26 9.40
CA GLN A 28 -4.91 -5.06 9.72
C GLN A 28 -5.82 -5.98 8.89
N THR A 29 -5.26 -7.06 8.38
CA THR A 29 -5.99 -8.10 7.66
C THR A 29 -6.75 -8.99 8.65
N VAL A 30 -7.87 -9.52 8.18
CA VAL A 30 -8.75 -10.40 8.94
C VAL A 30 -9.09 -11.62 8.10
N ALA A 31 -9.55 -12.70 8.76
CA ALA A 31 -10.15 -13.82 8.04
C ALA A 31 -11.37 -13.32 7.24
N CYS A 32 -11.40 -13.61 5.94
CA CYS A 32 -12.47 -13.14 5.08
C CYS A 32 -13.78 -13.86 5.43
N PRO A 33 -14.88 -13.12 5.71
CA PRO A 33 -16.13 -13.74 6.16
C PRO A 33 -16.77 -14.71 5.14
N GLN A 34 -16.41 -14.60 3.86
CA GLN A 34 -17.05 -15.25 2.72
C GLN A 34 -16.12 -16.24 2.02
N ALA A 35 -14.87 -16.37 2.48
CA ALA A 35 -13.87 -17.24 1.88
C ALA A 35 -13.02 -17.90 2.98
N GLU A 36 -13.33 -19.15 3.29
CA GLU A 36 -12.59 -19.91 4.30
C GLU A 36 -11.10 -20.03 3.94
N GLY A 37 -10.25 -19.82 4.94
CA GLY A 37 -8.79 -19.88 4.76
C GLY A 37 -8.17 -18.67 4.05
N LEU A 38 -8.96 -17.71 3.58
CA LEU A 38 -8.45 -16.47 3.01
C LEU A 38 -8.35 -15.38 4.10
N THR A 39 -7.23 -14.67 4.12
CA THR A 39 -7.01 -13.50 4.97
C THR A 39 -6.83 -12.27 4.09
N GLY A 40 -7.53 -11.18 4.39
CA GLY A 40 -7.53 -9.99 3.56
C GLY A 40 -8.12 -8.77 4.27
N TYR A 41 -8.26 -7.68 3.53
CA TYR A 41 -8.80 -6.44 4.04
C TYR A 41 -10.31 -6.36 3.82
N THR A 42 -11.01 -5.76 4.78
CA THR A 42 -12.45 -5.49 4.70
C THR A 42 -12.78 -3.99 4.70
N THR A 43 -11.78 -3.12 4.87
CA THR A 43 -11.95 -1.66 4.87
C THR A 43 -10.80 -0.95 4.15
N ILE A 44 -11.08 0.23 3.58
CA ILE A 44 -10.08 1.09 2.94
C ILE A 44 -9.12 1.70 3.98
N ALA A 45 -9.65 2.08 5.14
CA ALA A 45 -8.87 2.58 6.27
C ALA A 45 -7.70 1.65 6.61
N SER A 46 -7.97 0.34 6.69
CA SER A 46 -6.96 -0.65 7.03
C SER A 46 -5.87 -0.78 5.96
N ILE A 47 -6.26 -0.80 4.68
CA ILE A 47 -5.31 -0.85 3.56
C ILE A 47 -4.43 0.41 3.56
N ASN A 48 -5.04 1.58 3.67
CA ASN A 48 -4.34 2.85 3.70
C ASN A 48 -3.39 2.97 4.90
N ASN A 49 -3.82 2.51 6.08
CA ASN A 49 -2.99 2.54 7.29
C ASN A 49 -1.77 1.62 7.18
N ASP A 50 -1.95 0.41 6.66
CA ASP A 50 -0.84 -0.54 6.50
C ASP A 50 0.16 -0.05 5.45
N MET A 51 -0.29 0.54 4.35
CA MET A 51 0.60 1.20 3.39
C MET A 51 1.40 2.35 4.03
N ARG A 52 0.76 3.18 4.86
CA ARG A 52 1.43 4.30 5.55
C ARG A 52 2.44 3.80 6.58
N ALA A 53 2.09 2.77 7.34
CA ALA A 53 3.00 2.14 8.30
C ALA A 53 4.21 1.54 7.59
N GLU A 54 4.01 0.91 6.43
CA GLU A 54 5.12 0.37 5.64
C GLU A 54 6.02 1.48 5.09
N LEU A 55 5.43 2.54 4.53
CA LEU A 55 6.20 3.69 4.05
C LEU A 55 7.01 4.36 5.18
N ALA A 56 6.47 4.40 6.41
CA ALA A 56 7.20 4.90 7.57
C ALA A 56 8.42 4.04 7.91
N ARG A 57 8.29 2.71 7.95
CA ARG A 57 9.42 1.79 8.18
C ARG A 57 10.52 1.94 7.12
N ILE A 58 10.13 2.15 5.87
CA ILE A 58 11.06 2.44 4.76
C ILE A 58 11.77 3.78 4.99
N SER A 59 11.01 4.82 5.35
CA SER A 59 11.53 6.16 5.63
C SER A 59 12.55 6.16 6.77
N ASP A 60 12.26 5.40 7.83
CA ASP A 60 13.09 5.33 9.03
C ASP A 60 14.32 4.41 8.86
N GLY A 61 14.44 3.75 7.70
CA GLY A 61 15.52 2.81 7.41
C GLY A 61 15.42 1.49 8.19
N GLU A 62 14.30 1.25 8.87
CA GLU A 62 14.02 -0.01 9.57
C GLU A 62 13.83 -1.16 8.58
N LYS A 63 13.33 -0.84 7.38
CA LYS A 63 13.04 -1.80 6.33
C LYS A 63 13.47 -1.27 4.97
N LEU A 64 13.97 -2.15 4.09
CA LEU A 64 14.14 -1.83 2.67
C LEU A 64 12.79 -2.01 1.93
N PRO A 65 12.52 -1.21 0.88
CA PRO A 65 11.36 -1.45 0.04
C PRO A 65 11.39 -2.86 -0.55
N GLU A 66 10.26 -3.54 -0.52
CA GLU A 66 10.05 -4.79 -1.25
C GLU A 66 9.96 -4.54 -2.76
N ASP A 67 10.28 -5.57 -3.55
CA ASP A 67 10.15 -5.55 -5.02
C ASP A 67 8.68 -5.39 -5.48
N SER A 68 7.72 -5.85 -4.66
CA SER A 68 6.29 -5.70 -4.93
C SER A 68 5.47 -5.84 -3.65
N TYR A 69 4.30 -5.19 -3.63
CA TYR A 69 3.34 -5.31 -2.53
C TYR A 69 2.01 -5.85 -3.03
N THR A 70 1.42 -6.81 -2.33
CA THR A 70 0.08 -7.31 -2.64
C THR A 70 -0.85 -7.09 -1.46
N TYR A 71 -1.94 -6.35 -1.71
CA TYR A 71 -3.04 -6.14 -0.78
C TYR A 71 -4.25 -6.95 -1.25
N THR A 72 -4.55 -8.03 -0.53
CA THR A 72 -5.70 -8.91 -0.82
C THR A 72 -6.97 -8.34 -0.20
N LEU A 73 -7.95 -8.01 -1.03
CA LEU A 73 -9.27 -7.57 -0.60
C LEU A 73 -10.17 -8.78 -0.43
N CYS A 74 -10.91 -8.83 0.68
CA CYS A 74 -11.84 -9.93 0.89
C CYS A 74 -12.95 -9.97 -0.17
N PRO A 75 -13.26 -11.14 -0.75
CA PRO A 75 -14.35 -11.31 -1.69
C PRO A 75 -15.69 -10.81 -1.14
N GLN A 76 -16.61 -10.48 -2.04
CA GLN A 76 -17.99 -10.08 -1.75
C GLN A 76 -18.08 -8.91 -0.75
N THR A 77 -17.06 -8.06 -0.74
CA THR A 77 -16.97 -6.91 0.17
C THR A 77 -17.20 -5.62 -0.60
N ILE A 78 -18.07 -4.77 -0.04
CA ILE A 78 -18.28 -3.40 -0.51
C ILE A 78 -17.40 -2.49 0.34
N PHE A 79 -16.43 -1.86 -0.30
CA PHE A 79 -15.52 -0.90 0.29
C PHE A 79 -16.08 0.50 0.06
N ASP A 80 -16.65 1.09 1.12
CA ASP A 80 -17.14 2.47 1.08
C ASP A 80 -15.97 3.45 1.07
N VAL A 81 -15.81 4.18 -0.04
CA VAL A 81 -14.78 5.21 -0.24
C VAL A 81 -15.33 6.63 -0.07
N SER A 82 -16.53 6.78 0.50
CA SER A 82 -17.18 8.08 0.65
C SER A 82 -16.45 9.02 1.61
N ASN A 83 -15.77 8.46 2.61
CA ASN A 83 -15.02 9.23 3.61
C ASN A 83 -13.53 9.33 3.27
N GLU A 84 -12.96 8.29 2.64
CA GLU A 84 -11.57 8.29 2.20
C GLU A 84 -11.40 7.45 0.91
N PRO A 85 -10.66 7.96 -0.10
CA PRO A 85 -10.31 7.15 -1.25
C PRO A 85 -9.26 6.11 -0.88
N LEU A 86 -9.16 5.05 -1.69
CA LEU A 86 -7.97 4.21 -1.71
C LEU A 86 -6.78 5.05 -2.21
N GLN A 87 -5.70 5.09 -1.45
CA GLN A 87 -4.55 5.95 -1.76
C GLN A 87 -3.26 5.12 -1.89
N PRO A 88 -2.97 4.56 -3.07
CA PRO A 88 -1.73 3.83 -3.31
C PRO A 88 -0.52 4.76 -3.14
N ILE A 89 0.37 4.45 -2.19
CA ILE A 89 1.58 5.25 -1.89
C ILE A 89 2.88 4.44 -1.97
N LEU A 90 2.80 3.15 -2.27
CA LEU A 90 3.93 2.25 -2.47
C LEU A 90 4.09 1.92 -3.95
N SER A 91 5.33 1.76 -4.44
CA SER A 91 5.58 1.34 -5.83
C SER A 91 5.33 -0.16 -6.00
N ASP A 92 5.02 -0.56 -7.24
CA ASP A 92 4.70 -1.94 -7.64
C ASP A 92 3.67 -2.62 -6.72
N VAL A 93 2.64 -1.83 -6.36
CA VAL A 93 1.54 -2.28 -5.51
C VAL A 93 0.41 -2.89 -6.32
N SER A 94 -0.12 -4.02 -5.86
CA SER A 94 -1.26 -4.72 -6.44
C SER A 94 -2.38 -4.86 -5.42
N PHE A 95 -3.59 -4.45 -5.82
CA PHE A 95 -4.83 -4.69 -5.09
C PHE A 95 -5.59 -5.80 -5.80
N ALA A 96 -5.75 -6.94 -5.14
CA ALA A 96 -6.36 -8.13 -5.71
C ALA A 96 -7.62 -8.51 -4.94
N CYS A 97 -8.74 -8.69 -5.64
CA CYS A 97 -9.95 -9.28 -5.05
C CYS A 97 -9.79 -10.80 -4.90
N GLY A 98 -9.98 -11.32 -3.69
CA GLY A 98 -9.86 -12.75 -3.44
C GLY A 98 -8.44 -13.30 -3.64
N SER A 99 -8.32 -14.61 -3.79
CA SER A 99 -7.03 -15.28 -3.97
C SER A 99 -6.46 -15.10 -5.38
N ASN A 100 -7.33 -14.88 -6.38
CA ASN A 100 -6.95 -14.90 -7.79
C ASN A 100 -7.02 -13.53 -8.47
N GLY A 101 -7.66 -12.53 -7.84
CA GLY A 101 -7.86 -11.22 -8.45
C GLY A 101 -8.91 -11.26 -9.57
N GLU A 102 -9.94 -12.11 -9.46
CA GLU A 102 -11.00 -12.26 -10.46
C GLU A 102 -12.18 -11.34 -10.14
N ALA A 103 -12.83 -10.77 -11.16
CA ALA A 103 -14.01 -9.90 -10.97
C ALA A 103 -15.19 -10.63 -10.32
N ASN A 104 -15.25 -11.95 -10.49
CA ASN A 104 -16.29 -12.79 -9.90
C ASN A 104 -16.23 -12.83 -8.37
N ASP A 105 -15.06 -12.53 -7.78
CA ASP A 105 -14.90 -12.42 -6.34
C ASP A 105 -15.58 -11.16 -5.78
N SER A 106 -16.08 -10.25 -6.63
CA SER A 106 -17.05 -9.21 -6.27
C SER A 106 -16.59 -8.19 -5.21
N CYS A 107 -15.34 -7.74 -5.26
CA CYS A 107 -14.87 -6.60 -4.45
C CYS A 107 -15.28 -5.29 -5.12
N VAL A 108 -16.08 -4.49 -4.42
CA VAL A 108 -16.65 -3.25 -4.98
C VAL A 108 -16.10 -2.03 -4.25
N LEU A 109 -15.44 -1.11 -4.95
CA LEU A 109 -15.21 0.24 -4.46
C LEU A 109 -16.48 1.07 -4.73
N PHE A 110 -17.13 1.55 -3.68
CA PHE A 110 -18.45 2.19 -3.77
C PHE A 110 -18.47 3.58 -3.15
N GLY A 111 -19.06 4.55 -3.84
CA GLY A 111 -19.24 5.91 -3.33
C GLY A 111 -18.05 6.83 -3.63
N GLY A 112 -17.98 7.93 -2.87
CA GLY A 112 -16.92 8.94 -2.97
C GLY A 112 -17.01 9.87 -4.18
N SER A 113 -16.38 11.04 -4.05
CA SER A 113 -16.09 11.92 -5.19
C SER A 113 -14.92 11.38 -6.03
N GLN A 114 -14.01 10.64 -5.39
CA GLN A 114 -12.88 9.92 -5.98
C GLN A 114 -12.77 8.57 -5.27
N GLN A 115 -12.63 7.47 -6.02
CA GLN A 115 -12.51 6.14 -5.40
C GLN A 115 -11.06 5.74 -5.15
N VAL A 116 -10.19 6.09 -6.09
CA VAL A 116 -8.74 5.96 -5.99
C VAL A 116 -8.12 7.33 -6.20
N LEU A 117 -7.21 7.71 -5.29
CA LEU A 117 -6.42 8.91 -5.38
C LEU A 117 -4.94 8.55 -5.51
N ILE A 118 -4.40 8.72 -6.72
CA ILE A 118 -2.98 8.50 -7.03
C ILE A 118 -2.27 9.85 -6.88
N VAL A 119 -1.38 9.94 -5.90
CA VAL A 119 -0.53 11.12 -5.66
C VAL A 119 0.93 10.67 -5.54
N ASP A 120 1.85 11.64 -5.51
CA ASP A 120 3.25 11.31 -5.26
C ASP A 120 3.42 10.57 -3.92
N SER A 121 4.35 9.62 -3.91
CA SER A 121 4.87 9.04 -2.67
C SER A 121 5.40 10.14 -1.76
N LEU A 122 5.23 9.98 -0.45
CA LEU A 122 5.76 10.93 0.53
C LEU A 122 7.29 10.93 0.60
N LEU A 123 7.94 9.93 -0.01
CA LEU A 123 9.39 9.79 -0.04
C LEU A 123 9.93 10.11 -1.45
N ASN A 124 10.69 11.19 -1.56
CA ASN A 124 11.31 11.61 -2.83
C ASN A 124 12.24 10.55 -3.43
N SER A 125 12.87 9.71 -2.60
CA SER A 125 13.75 8.62 -3.01
C SER A 125 13.01 7.35 -3.44
N TYR A 126 11.69 7.33 -3.31
CA TYR A 126 10.86 6.15 -3.59
C TYR A 126 9.62 6.58 -4.39
N PRO A 127 9.78 6.87 -5.69
CA PRO A 127 8.68 7.33 -6.54
C PRO A 127 7.66 6.22 -6.78
N LEU A 128 6.41 6.62 -7.00
CA LEU A 128 5.32 5.71 -7.33
C LEU A 128 5.37 5.35 -8.82
N GLU A 129 5.73 4.12 -9.18
CA GLU A 129 5.90 3.74 -10.60
C GLU A 129 4.72 2.96 -11.18
N ARG A 130 4.19 1.99 -10.42
CA ARG A 130 3.19 1.05 -10.92
C ARG A 130 2.17 0.67 -9.86
N ILE A 131 0.90 0.65 -10.28
CA ILE A 131 -0.24 0.21 -9.49
C ILE A 131 -1.04 -0.78 -10.31
N THR A 132 -1.46 -1.90 -9.72
CA THR A 132 -2.32 -2.88 -10.37
C THR A 132 -3.61 -3.07 -9.58
N PHE A 133 -4.75 -3.10 -10.28
CA PHE A 133 -6.06 -3.43 -9.73
C PHE A 133 -6.56 -4.69 -10.43
N SER A 134 -6.75 -5.77 -9.67
CA SER A 134 -7.18 -7.08 -10.19
C SER A 134 -8.54 -7.47 -9.60
N GLY A 135 -9.55 -7.65 -10.45
CA GLY A 135 -10.87 -8.13 -10.05
C GLY A 135 -11.72 -7.12 -9.28
N LEU A 136 -11.39 -5.82 -9.35
CA LEU A 136 -12.14 -4.78 -8.66
C LEU A 136 -13.27 -4.23 -9.52
N THR A 137 -14.41 -3.98 -8.89
CA THR A 137 -15.52 -3.22 -9.49
C THR A 137 -15.56 -1.81 -8.90
N PHE A 138 -15.52 -0.80 -9.75
CA PHE A 138 -15.69 0.61 -9.41
C PHE A 138 -17.15 0.98 -9.69
N SER A 139 -17.90 1.39 -8.67
CA SER A 139 -19.33 1.74 -8.84
C SER A 139 -19.85 2.75 -7.84
N GLY A 140 -21.09 3.20 -8.03
CA GLY A 140 -21.75 4.12 -7.09
C GLY A 140 -21.10 5.50 -7.05
N PHE A 141 -20.53 5.96 -8.17
CA PHE A 141 -20.01 7.31 -8.30
C PHE A 141 -21.08 8.33 -7.87
N ASN A 142 -20.73 9.25 -6.97
CA ASN A 142 -21.67 10.17 -6.32
C ASN A 142 -22.66 10.78 -7.34
N GLN A 143 -23.96 10.51 -7.16
CA GLN A 143 -25.03 10.90 -8.11
C GLN A 143 -25.77 12.17 -7.69
N ASN A 144 -25.46 12.70 -6.52
CA ASN A 144 -25.95 13.96 -6.00
C ASN A 144 -25.22 15.13 -6.70
N SER A 145 -25.64 15.37 -7.94
CA SER A 145 -25.86 16.70 -8.51
C SER A 145 -24.71 17.70 -8.32
N GLU A 146 -23.67 17.56 -9.15
CA GLU A 146 -22.86 18.62 -9.80
C GLU A 146 -21.42 18.12 -10.08
N SER A 147 -20.92 17.19 -9.28
CA SER A 147 -19.61 16.58 -9.47
C SER A 147 -19.77 15.15 -9.96
N ARG A 148 -19.40 14.88 -11.22
CA ARG A 148 -19.27 13.49 -11.71
C ARG A 148 -18.25 12.78 -10.83
N GLY A 149 -18.67 11.77 -10.08
CA GLY A 149 -17.74 10.96 -9.29
C GLY A 149 -16.68 10.34 -10.21
N THR A 150 -15.45 10.25 -9.72
CA THR A 150 -14.29 9.82 -10.49
C THR A 150 -13.79 8.49 -9.94
N ALA A 151 -13.67 7.46 -10.79
CA ALA A 151 -13.09 6.20 -10.34
C ALA A 151 -11.65 6.40 -9.87
N ILE A 152 -10.86 7.13 -10.65
CA ILE A 152 -9.43 7.31 -10.40
C ILE A 152 -9.02 8.74 -10.70
N ALA A 153 -8.54 9.44 -9.69
CA ALA A 153 -7.91 10.74 -9.83
C ALA A 153 -6.40 10.57 -9.66
N ALA A 154 -5.62 11.16 -10.57
CA ALA A 154 -4.16 11.03 -10.57
C ALA A 154 -3.49 12.41 -10.65
N PHE A 155 -2.60 12.68 -9.70
CA PHE A 155 -1.86 13.93 -9.54
C PHE A 155 -0.36 13.69 -9.26
N ALA A 156 0.17 12.54 -9.68
CA ALA A 156 1.59 12.23 -9.55
C ALA A 156 2.45 13.10 -10.48
N SER A 157 3.57 13.61 -9.98
CA SER A 157 4.53 14.42 -10.73
C SER A 157 5.51 13.58 -11.55
N LYS A 158 5.60 12.28 -11.28
CA LYS A 158 6.39 11.30 -12.03
C LYS A 158 5.49 10.41 -12.88
N PRO A 159 6.00 9.84 -14.00
CA PRO A 159 5.25 8.85 -14.76
C PRO A 159 4.88 7.65 -13.89
N THR A 160 3.58 7.46 -13.66
CA THR A 160 3.01 6.34 -12.91
C THR A 160 2.05 5.57 -13.81
N SER A 161 2.15 4.25 -13.83
CA SER A 161 1.25 3.37 -14.58
C SER A 161 0.20 2.74 -13.68
N ALA A 162 -1.08 2.88 -14.02
CA ALA A 162 -2.16 2.13 -13.41
C ALA A 162 -2.63 1.02 -14.38
N ILE A 163 -2.63 -0.23 -13.91
CA ILE A 163 -2.99 -1.41 -14.70
C ILE A 163 -4.28 -1.99 -14.14
N PHE A 164 -5.24 -2.25 -15.02
CA PHE A 164 -6.53 -2.86 -14.69
C PHE A 164 -6.59 -4.26 -15.27
N ARG A 165 -6.72 -5.27 -14.42
CA ARG A 165 -6.88 -6.66 -14.80
C ARG A 165 -8.25 -7.11 -14.35
N ASP A 166 -9.11 -7.46 -15.30
CA ASP A 166 -10.48 -7.86 -14.99
C ASP A 166 -11.22 -6.85 -14.08
N ALA A 167 -10.98 -5.55 -14.31
CA ALA A 167 -11.66 -4.51 -13.55
C ALA A 167 -12.94 -4.09 -14.27
N LEU A 168 -13.99 -3.81 -13.50
CA LEU A 168 -15.29 -3.38 -14.02
C LEU A 168 -15.57 -1.94 -13.57
N PHE A 169 -16.16 -1.14 -14.44
CA PHE A 169 -16.59 0.23 -14.14
C PHE A 169 -18.09 0.31 -14.42
N ARG A 170 -18.91 0.54 -13.38
CA ARG A 170 -20.38 0.43 -13.44
C ARG A 170 -21.09 1.65 -12.87
#